data_AF-A0A357MQR1-F1
#
_entry.id   AF-A0A357MQR1-F1
#
_cell.length_a   1.000
_cell.length_b   1.000
_cell.length_c   1.000
_cell.angle_alpha   90.00
_cell.angle_beta   90.00
_cell.angle_gamma   90.00
#
_symmetry.space_group_name_H-M   'P 1'
#
loop_
_entity.id
_entity.type
_entity.pdbx_description
1 polymer ?
#
loop_
_entity_poly.entity_id
_entity_poly.type
_entity_poly.pdbx_seq_one_letter_code
_entity_poly.pdbx_strand_id
1 'polypeptide(L)' 'IRIFPDKPITKKPLEVRQGKGKGPVEYWVALIQPGKILFELEGVTEELAREAFVL' A
#
# COMPACT_ATOMS: atom_id res chain seq x y z
N ILE A 1 8.50 -6.46 -7.52
CA ILE A 1 7.68 -5.87 -6.41
C ILE A 1 8.13 -6.52 -5.11
N ARG A 2 8.51 -5.72 -4.09
CA ARG A 2 9.09 -6.23 -2.83
C ARG A 2 8.18 -6.12 -1.61
N ILE A 3 6.96 -5.62 -1.79
CA ILE A 3 5.99 -5.41 -0.73
C ILE A 3 4.71 -6.21 -1.01
N PHE A 4 4.01 -6.58 0.06
CA PHE A 4 2.71 -7.23 -0.02
C PHE A 4 1.76 -6.59 0.99
N PRO A 5 0.52 -6.24 0.60
CA PRO A 5 -0.45 -5.62 1.51
C PRO A 5 -1.12 -6.70 2.37
N ASP A 6 -0.57 -6.92 3.56
CA ASP A 6 -0.99 -7.96 4.51
C ASP A 6 -1.80 -7.42 5.70
N LYS A 7 -1.88 -6.10 5.88
CA LYS A 7 -2.57 -5.50 7.01
C LYS A 7 -3.95 -4.97 6.62
N PRO A 8 -5.06 -5.49 7.19
CA PRO A 8 -6.40 -5.00 6.89
C PRO A 8 -6.71 -3.71 7.66
N ILE A 9 -7.34 -2.74 6.98
CA ILE A 9 -7.87 -1.51 7.55
C ILE A 9 -9.39 -1.58 7.55
N THR A 10 -10.01 -1.32 8.70
CA THR A 10 -11.47 -1.37 8.87
C THR A 10 -12.07 0.02 8.97
N LYS A 11 -13.26 0.22 8.42
CA LYS A 11 -14.01 1.47 8.57
C LYS A 11 -15.46 1.22 8.90
N LYS A 12 -16.02 2.09 9.75
CA LYS A 12 -17.45 2.09 10.05
C LYS A 12 -18.18 2.98 9.03
N PRO A 13 -19.38 2.59 8.59
CA PRO A 13 -20.21 3.44 7.75
C PRO A 13 -20.46 4.81 8.40
N LEU A 14 -20.72 5.81 7.58
CA LEU A 14 -21.24 7.08 8.07
C LEU A 14 -22.63 6.82 8.70
N GLU A 15 -23.05 7.64 9.66
CA GLU A 15 -24.35 7.55 10.35
C GLU A 15 -24.49 6.50 11.47
N VAL A 16 -23.43 5.74 11.80
CA VAL A 16 -23.45 4.86 12.98
C VAL A 16 -22.87 5.55 14.21
N ARG A 17 -23.53 5.40 15.37
CA ARG A 17 -22.98 5.86 16.67
C ARG A 17 -21.72 5.05 17.01
N GLN A 18 -20.81 5.66 17.78
CA GLN A 18 -19.63 4.98 18.32
C GLN A 18 -20.03 3.77 19.20
N GLY A 19 -19.21 2.72 19.20
CA GLY A 19 -19.48 1.44 19.88
C GLY A 19 -19.82 0.28 18.93
N LYS A 20 -20.38 -0.82 19.47
CA LYS A 20 -20.84 -2.02 18.73
C LYS A 20 -19.76 -2.82 17.95
N GLY A 21 -18.49 -2.74 18.36
CA GLY A 21 -17.40 -3.53 17.77
C GLY A 21 -16.66 -2.85 16.62
N LYS A 22 -15.86 -3.62 15.87
CA LYS A 22 -15.08 -3.15 14.70
C LYS A 22 -15.93 -3.23 13.42
N GLY A 23 -15.66 -2.33 12.47
CA GLY A 23 -16.31 -2.36 11.15
C GLY A 23 -15.72 -3.44 10.24
N PRO A 24 -16.32 -3.64 9.04
CA PRO A 24 -15.73 -4.51 8.02
C PRO A 24 -14.38 -3.99 7.52
N VAL A 25 -13.58 -4.88 6.92
CA VAL A 25 -12.34 -4.50 6.23
C VAL A 25 -12.70 -3.72 4.97
N GLU A 26 -12.13 -2.52 4.81
CA GLU A 26 -12.34 -1.65 3.65
C GLU A 26 -11.21 -1.81 2.62
N TYR A 27 -9.95 -1.86 3.08
CA TYR A 27 -8.78 -2.04 2.21
C TYR A 27 -7.60 -2.65 2.97
N TRP A 28 -6.59 -3.09 2.23
CA TRP A 28 -5.34 -3.67 2.76
C TRP A 28 -4.19 -2.70 2.52
N VAL A 29 -3.28 -2.63 3.47
CA VAL A 29 -2.09 -1.77 3.40
C VAL A 29 -0.83 -2.57 3.68
N ALA A 30 0.28 -2.12 3.10
CA ALA A 30 1.62 -2.52 3.51
C ALA A 30 2.22 -1.41 4.39
N LEU A 31 2.84 -1.77 5.51
CA LEU A 31 3.54 -0.80 6.36
C LEU A 31 4.93 -0.51 5.78
N ILE A 32 5.15 0.73 5.35
CA ILE A 32 6.41 1.14 4.72
C ILE A 32 7.20 2.04 5.69
N GLN A 33 8.47 1.70 5.92
CA GLN A 33 9.42 2.50 6.69
C GLN A 33 10.41 3.20 5.75
N PRO A 34 10.98 4.36 6.14
CA PRO A 34 12.03 5.02 5.35
C PRO A 34 13.19 4.07 5.01
N GLY A 35 13.66 4.12 3.77
CA GLY A 35 14.73 3.25 3.26
C GLY A 35 14.26 1.87 2.73
N LYS A 36 12.95 1.56 2.79
CA LYS A 36 12.41 0.33 2.18
C LYS A 36 12.35 0.45 0.66
N ILE A 37 12.97 -0.50 -0.05
CA ILE A 37 12.85 -0.63 -1.50
C ILE A 37 11.50 -1.28 -1.85
N LEU A 38 10.69 -0.63 -2.69
CA LEU A 38 9.35 -1.08 -3.07
C LEU A 38 9.35 -1.90 -4.36
N PHE A 39 10.18 -1.49 -5.32
CA PHE A 39 10.28 -2.07 -6.64
C PHE A 39 11.75 -2.28 -7.00
N GLU A 40 11.99 -3.34 -7.76
CA GLU A 40 13.26 -3.64 -8.41
C GLU A 40 12.94 -3.91 -9.88
N LEU A 41 13.85 -3.49 -10.75
CA LEU A 41 13.66 -3.50 -12.18
C LEU A 41 14.97 -3.97 -12.84
N GLU A 42 14.85 -4.90 -13.79
CA GLU A 42 15.96 -5.50 -14.51
C GLU A 42 15.54 -5.70 -15.97
N GLY A 43 16.51 -5.74 -16.90
CA GLY A 43 16.26 -6.10 -18.30
C GLY A 43 15.91 -4.93 -19.22
N VAL A 44 16.15 -3.68 -18.79
CA VAL A 44 15.98 -2.48 -19.61
C VAL A 44 17.18 -1.55 -19.48
N THR A 45 17.29 -0.55 -20.36
CA THR A 45 18.32 0.48 -20.26
C THR A 45 18.09 1.38 -19.06
N GLU A 46 19.17 2.02 -18.57
CA GLU A 46 19.10 2.91 -17.42
C GLU A 46 18.17 4.10 -17.66
N GLU A 47 18.17 4.64 -18.88
CA GLU A 47 17.33 5.77 -19.26
C GLU A 47 15.85 5.42 -19.10
N LEU A 48 15.44 4.25 -19.60
CA LEU A 48 14.06 3.77 -19.50
C LEU A 48 13.69 3.41 -18.06
N ALA A 49 14.61 2.80 -17.32
CA ALA A 49 14.42 2.49 -15.91
C ALA A 49 14.18 3.75 -15.07
N ARG A 50 14.98 4.80 -15.28
CA ARG A 50 14.82 6.09 -14.60
C ARG A 50 13.49 6.75 -14.96
N GLU A 51 13.13 6.78 -16.23
CA GLU A 51 11.86 7.36 -16.69
C GLU A 51 10.65 6.66 -16.05
N ALA A 52 10.69 5.33 -15.91
CA ALA A 52 9.62 4.55 -15.28
C ALA A 52 9.39 4.85 -13.79
N PHE A 53 10.38 5.42 -13.08
CA PHE A 53 10.29 5.78 -11.66
C PHE A 53 10.07 7.28 -11.40
N VAL A 54 9.98 8.12 -12.43
CA VAL A 54 9.81 9.58 -12.30
C VAL A 54 8.34 10.01 -12.13
N LEU A 55 7.39 9.20 -12.63
CA LEU A 55 5.94 9.44 -12.56
C LEU A 55 5.31 8.77 -11.34
#